data_AF-A0A660HUC1-F1
#
_entry.id   AF-A0A660HUC1-F1
#
_cell.length_a   1.000
_cell.length_b   1.000
_cell.length_c   1.000
_cell.angle_alpha   90.00
_cell.angle_beta   90.00
_cell.angle_gamma   90.00
#
_symmetry.space_group_name_H-M   'P 1'
#
loop_
_entity.id
_entity.type
_entity.pdbx_description
1 polymer ?
#
loop_
_entity_poly.entity_id
_entity_poly.type
_entity_poly.pdbx_seq_one_letter_code
_entity_poly.pdbx_strand_id
1 'polypeptide(L)' 'MQEEDSEEQKFKCSVCRMTFATRAEYEKHMREKHNMKLPTEES' A
#
# COMPACT_ATOMS: atom_id res chain seq x y z
N MET A 1 15.46 18.29 15.61
CA MET A 1 14.31 18.85 14.88
C MET A 1 13.53 17.65 14.44
N GLN A 2 12.27 17.55 14.87
CA GLN A 2 11.48 16.32 14.77
C GLN A 2 11.38 15.92 13.30
N GLU A 3 11.78 14.69 13.03
CA GLU A 3 11.70 14.04 11.73
C GLU A 3 10.23 14.05 11.31
N GLU A 4 9.92 14.82 10.27
CA GLU A 4 8.62 14.80 9.61
C GLU A 4 8.48 13.44 8.92
N ASP A 5 7.92 12.47 9.65
CA ASP A 5 7.38 11.25 9.08
C ASP A 5 6.19 11.66 8.21
N SER A 6 6.52 11.97 6.96
CA SER A 6 5.59 12.29 5.89
C SER A 6 4.73 11.05 5.65
N GLU A 7 3.60 10.99 6.35
CA GLU A 7 2.49 10.05 6.16
C GLU A 7 1.76 10.28 4.82
N GLU A 8 2.48 10.71 3.77
CA GLU A 8 1.88 11.07 2.48
C GLU A 8 1.69 9.84 1.58
N GLN A 9 2.14 8.66 2.01
CA GLN A 9 2.02 7.41 1.26
C GLN A 9 1.47 6.29 2.14
N LYS A 10 0.19 6.43 2.54
CA LYS A 10 -0.55 5.46 3.38
C LYS A 10 -0.42 4.00 2.91
N PHE A 11 -0.17 3.78 1.62
CA PHE A 11 -0.06 2.45 1.04
C PHE A 11 1.26 2.27 0.30
N LYS A 12 2.29 1.85 1.05
CA LYS A 12 3.62 1.52 0.53
C LYS A 12 3.81 0.01 0.45
N CYS A 13 4.19 -0.46 -0.73
CA CYS A 13 4.53 -1.85 -0.99
C CYS A 13 5.84 -2.21 -0.31
N SER A 14 5.82 -3.18 0.61
CA SER A 14 7.06 -3.66 1.24
C SER A 14 7.91 -4.52 0.29
N VAL A 15 7.33 -5.08 -0.76
CA VAL A 15 8.03 -5.97 -1.71
C VAL A 15 8.84 -5.18 -2.75
N CYS A 16 8.21 -4.21 -3.41
CA CYS A 16 8.82 -3.39 -4.46
C CYS A 16 8.97 -1.91 -4.10
N ARG A 17 8.59 -1.50 -2.88
CA ARG A 17 8.70 -0.11 -2.38
C ARG A 17 7.88 0.93 -3.15
N MET A 18 6.97 0.50 -4.02
CA MET A 18 6.02 1.37 -4.71
C MET A 18 4.97 1.92 -3.75
N THR A 19 4.49 3.11 -4.04
CA THR A 19 3.64 3.88 -3.14
C THR A 19 2.42 4.35 -3.90
N PHE A 20 1.26 4.13 -3.28
CA PHE A 20 -0.04 4.32 -3.93
C PHE A 20 -0.85 5.36 -3.16
N ALA A 21 -1.62 6.15 -3.91
CA ALA A 21 -2.49 7.18 -3.34
C ALA A 21 -3.72 6.59 -2.64
N THR A 22 -4.15 5.38 -3.03
CA THR A 22 -5.37 4.73 -2.50
C THR A 22 -5.13 3.26 -2.15
N ARG A 23 -5.94 2.76 -1.21
CA ARG A 23 -5.93 1.34 -0.80
C ARG A 23 -6.26 0.42 -1.97
N ALA A 24 -7.25 0.77 -2.78
CA ALA A 24 -7.70 -0.05 -3.90
C ALA A 24 -6.58 -0.29 -4.94
N GLU A 25 -5.80 0.74 -5.25
CA GLU A 25 -4.67 0.59 -6.18
C GLU A 25 -3.54 -0.24 -5.57
N TYR A 26 -3.24 -0.04 -4.29
CA TYR A 26 -2.30 -0.87 -3.56
C TYR A 26 -2.72 -2.34 -3.54
N GLU A 27 -3.99 -2.62 -3.26
CA GLU A 27 -4.55 -3.97 -3.20
C GLU A 27 -4.52 -4.65 -4.57
N LYS A 28 -4.93 -3.93 -5.62
CA LYS A 28 -4.80 -4.41 -7.00
C LYS A 28 -3.36 -4.69 -7.34
N HIS A 29 -2.43 -3.79 -7.01
CA HIS A 29 -1.01 -3.99 -7.23
C HIS A 29 -0.48 -5.24 -6.52
N MET A 30 -0.85 -5.43 -5.26
CA MET A 30 -0.47 -6.59 -4.46
C MET A 30 -0.98 -7.88 -5.07
N ARG A 31 -2.22 -7.89 -5.59
CA ARG A 31 -2.80 -9.05 -6.28
C ARG A 31 -2.17 -9.31 -7.65
N GLU A 32 -1.94 -8.29 -8.46
CA GLU A 32 -1.48 -8.47 -9.85
C GLU A 32 0.04 -8.66 -9.95
N LYS A 33 0.81 -7.95 -9.12
CA LYS A 33 2.28 -7.97 -9.15
C LYS A 33 2.89 -8.95 -8.15
N HIS A 34 2.21 -9.13 -7.01
CA HIS A 34 2.71 -9.99 -5.93
C HIS A 34 1.81 -11.19 -5.65
N ASN A 35 0.70 -11.35 -6.39
CA ASN A 35 -0.30 -12.40 -6.18
C ASN A 35 -0.74 -12.52 -4.71
N MET A 36 -0.72 -11.41 -3.98
CA MET A 36 -1.02 -11.35 -2.57
C MET A 36 -2.51 -11.02 -2.39
N LYS A 37 -3.22 -11.94 -1.74
CA LYS A 37 -4.63 -11.73 -1.38
C LYS A 37 -4.68 -10.97 -0.07
N LEU A 38 -4.86 -9.65 -0.15
CA LEU A 38 -5.12 -8.83 1.02
C LEU A 38 -6.57 -9.02 1.48
N PRO A 39 -6.84 -9.16 2.79
CA PRO A 39 -8.19 -9.17 3.30
C PRO A 39 -8.77 -7.76 3.15
N THR A 40 -9.64 -7.59 2.17
CA THR A 40 -10.55 -6.44 2.11
C THR A 40 -11.56 -6.66 3.23
N GLU A 41 -11.54 -5.80 4.25
CA GLU A 41 -12.60 -5.78 5.27
C GLU A 41 -13.91 -5.41 4.58
N GLU A 42 -14.65 -6.44 4.18
CA GLU A 42 -16.08 -6.39 3.92
C GLU A 42 -16.72 -6.99 5.18
N SER A 43 -17.40 -6.15 5.97
CA SER A 43 -18.21 -6.52 7.15
C SER A 43 -19.54 -5.81 7.07
#